data_AF-T2RMB7-F1
#
_entry.id   AF-T2RMB7-F1
#
_cell.length_a   1.000
_cell.length_b   1.000
_cell.length_c   1.000
_cell.angle_alpha   90.00
_cell.angle_beta   90.00
_cell.angle_gamma   90.00
#
_symmetry.space_group_name_H-M   'P 1'
#
loop_
_entity.id
_entity.type
_entity.pdbx_description
1 polymer ?
#
loop_
_entity_poly.entity_id
_entity_poly.type
_entity_poly.pdbx_seq_one_letter_code
_entity_poly.pdbx_strand_id
1 'polypeptide(L)' 'MIVDTAQILKHCCRPKDIVARIGGDEFGIILPKTDNQTAEVIFECIQTACLQKKESTVDHTFITSPWGIAPRKI' A
#
# COMPACT_ATOMS: atom_id res chain seq x y z
N MET A 1 -1.28 -8.26 -2.99
CA MET A 1 -0.26 -7.58 -2.16
C MET A 1 0.77 -6.80 -3.00
N ILE A 2 1.65 -7.41 -3.81
CA ILE A 2 2.68 -6.65 -4.56
C ILE A 2 2.08 -5.69 -5.61
N VAL A 3 1.07 -6.15 -6.36
CA VAL A 3 0.39 -5.32 -7.37
C VAL A 3 -0.32 -4.14 -6.71
N ASP A 4 -0.93 -4.36 -5.54
CA ASP A 4 -1.59 -3.32 -4.77
C ASP A 4 -0.61 -2.25 -4.31
N THR A 5 0.54 -2.65 -3.77
CA THR A 5 1.61 -1.72 -3.38
C THR A 5 2.08 -0.92 -4.59
N ALA A 6 2.31 -1.57 -5.74
CA ALA A 6 2.73 -0.89 -6.95
C ALA A 6 1.69 0.16 -7.44
N GLN A 7 0.39 -0.13 -7.28
CA GLN A 7 -0.68 0.82 -7.60
C GLN A 7 -0.71 2.01 -6.66
N ILE A 8 -0.54 1.78 -5.34
CA ILE A 8 -0.44 2.86 -4.35
C ILE A 8 0.73 3.78 -4.70
N LEU A 9 1.93 3.22 -4.91
CA LEU A 9 3.11 4.01 -5.24
C LEU A 9 2.92 4.83 -6.53
N LYS A 10 2.33 4.24 -7.57
CA LYS A 10 2.02 4.97 -8.81
C LYS A 10 0.98 6.07 -8.62
N HIS A 11 0.05 5.90 -7.68
CA HIS A 11 -0.98 6.90 -7.39
C HIS A 11 -0.42 8.11 -6.62
N CYS A 12 0.51 7.87 -5.70
CA CYS A 12 1.14 8.92 -4.90
C CYS A 12 2.21 9.70 -5.68
N CYS A 13 2.83 9.09 -6.68
CA CYS A 13 3.87 9.69 -7.51
C CYS A 13 3.30 10.43 -8.74
N ARG A 14 4.03 11.45 -9.21
CA ARG A 14 3.68 12.19 -10.43
C ARG A 14 4.07 11.38 -11.67
N PRO A 15 3.49 11.66 -12.86
CA PRO A 15 3.84 10.94 -14.10
C PRO A 15 5.32 11.02 -14.51
N LYS A 16 6.07 12.00 -14.02
CA LYS A 16 7.50 12.18 -14.30
C LYS A 16 8.40 11.45 -13.30
N ASP A 17 7.85 11.00 -12.19
CA ASP A 17 8.58 10.24 -11.17
C ASP A 17 8.69 8.78 -11.60
N ILE A 18 9.79 8.14 -11.22
CA ILE A 18 10.08 6.77 -11.63
C ILE A 18 9.89 5.86 -10.42
N VAL A 19 8.98 4.90 -10.54
CA VAL A 19 8.76 3.84 -9.55
C VAL A 19 9.19 2.52 -10.18
N ALA A 20 10.12 1.82 -9.53
CA ALA A 20 10.66 0.54 -10.00
C ALA A 20 10.64 -0.50 -8.88
N ARG A 21 10.37 -1.76 -9.22
CA ARG A 21 10.59 -2.89 -8.31
C ARG A 21 12.04 -3.33 -8.45
N ILE A 22 12.79 -3.34 -7.36
CA ILE A 22 14.23 -3.61 -7.37
C ILE A 22 14.56 -5.08 -7.04
N GLY A 23 13.67 -5.76 -6.33
CA GLY A 23 13.79 -7.17 -5.95
C GLY A 23 12.63 -7.56 -5.06
N GLY A 24 12.39 -8.86 -4.83
CA GLY A 24 11.45 -9.35 -3.81
C GLY A 24 10.16 -8.53 -3.70
N ASP A 25 9.93 -7.91 -2.55
CA ASP A 25 8.87 -6.95 -2.24
C ASP A 25 9.37 -5.50 -2.14
N GLU A 26 10.59 -5.24 -2.60
CA GLU A 26 11.28 -3.95 -2.51
C GLU A 26 11.00 -3.07 -3.74
N PHE A 27 10.80 -1.78 -3.48
CA PHE A 27 10.57 -0.74 -4.50
C PHE A 27 11.53 0.43 -4.32
N GLY A 28 12.03 0.95 -5.44
CA GLY A 28 12.80 2.19 -5.51
C GLY A 28 11.97 3.29 -6.19
N ILE A 29 12.11 4.52 -5.69
CA ILE A 29 11.44 5.71 -6.25
C ILE A 29 12.49 6.78 -6.53
N ILE A 30 12.45 7.35 -7.73
CA ILE A 30 13.29 8.48 -8.13
C ILE A 30 12.37 9.67 -8.43
N LEU A 31 12.63 10.79 -7.74
CA LEU A 31 11.84 12.02 -7.82
C LEU A 31 12.66 13.13 -8.51
N PRO A 32 12.70 13.19 -9.85
CA PRO A 32 13.51 14.17 -10.56
C PRO A 32 12.96 15.59 -10.38
N LYS A 33 13.86 16.54 -10.10
CA LYS A 33 13.52 17.96 -9.88
C LYS A 33 12.52 18.18 -8.74
N THR A 34 12.62 17.34 -7.70
CA THR A 34 11.78 17.41 -6.50
C THR A 34 12.61 17.94 -5.35
N ASP A 35 12.07 18.90 -4.62
CA ASP A 35 12.66 19.44 -3.40
C ASP A 35 12.26 18.62 -2.17
N ASN A 36 12.91 18.88 -1.04
CA ASN A 36 12.68 18.11 0.19
C ASN A 36 11.23 18.21 0.68
N GLN A 37 10.62 19.40 0.58
CA GLN A 37 9.23 19.61 1.00
C GLN A 37 8.26 18.77 0.16
N THR A 38 8.42 18.78 -1.17
CA THR A 38 7.58 17.95 -2.04
C THR A 38 7.84 16.46 -1.82
N ALA A 39 9.09 16.05 -1.60
CA ALA A 39 9.43 14.66 -1.33
C ALA A 39 8.78 14.17 -0.03
N GLU A 40 8.73 15.01 1.00
CA GLU A 40 8.05 14.72 2.27
C GLU A 40 6.54 14.54 2.07
N VAL A 41 5.90 15.43 1.31
CA VAL A 41 4.46 15.28 0.96
C VAL A 41 4.18 13.97 0.21
N ILE A 42 5.04 13.58 -0.73
CA ILE A 42 4.90 12.30 -1.46
C ILE A 42 5.05 11.12 -0.48
N PHE A 43 6.02 11.21 0.45
CA PHE A 43 6.23 10.18 1.46
C PHE A 43 5.03 10.03 2.40
N GLU A 44 4.48 11.14 2.90
CA GLU A 44 3.26 11.15 3.72
C GLU A 44 2.06 10.56 2.98
N CYS A 45 1.92 10.88 1.69
CA CYS A 45 0.87 10.32 0.83
C CYS A 45 0.98 8.79 0.72
N ILE A 46 2.19 8.27 0.47
CA ILE A 46 2.45 6.82 0.40
C ILE A 46 2.12 6.15 1.74
N GLN A 47 2.58 6.74 2.85
CA GLN A 47 2.35 6.18 4.19
C GLN A 47 0.85 6.11 4.51
N THR A 48 0.13 7.20 4.26
CA THR A 48 -1.32 7.28 4.50
C THR A 48 -2.10 6.28 3.65
N ALA A 49 -1.79 6.17 2.36
CA ALA A 49 -2.46 5.23 1.45
C ALA A 49 -2.21 3.76 1.83
N CYS A 50 -1.00 3.42 2.29
CA CYS A 50 -0.69 2.08 2.78
C CYS A 50 -1.46 1.73 4.06
N LEU A 51 -1.63 2.69 4.98
CA LEU A 51 -2.39 2.50 6.21
C LEU A 51 -3.87 2.24 5.93
N GLN A 52 -4.48 3.02 5.03
CA GLN A 52 -5.89 2.87 4.65
C GLN A 52 -6.18 1.51 3.99
N LYS A 53 -5.26 1.02 3.14
CA LYS A 53 -5.41 -0.30 2.50
C LYS A 53 -5.38 -1.44 3.53
N LYS A 54 -4.65 -1.27 4.64
CA LYS A 54 -4.55 -2.26 5.74
C LYS A 54 -5.87 -2.45 6.49
N GLU A 55 -6.72 -1.44 6.55
CA GLU A 55 -8.04 -1.53 7.21
C GLU A 55 -9.09 -2.32 6.40
N SER A 56 -8.85 -2.53 5.10
CA SER A 56 -9.84 -3.14 4.21
C SER A 56 -9.74 -4.66 4.07
N THR A 57 -8.73 -5.31 4.66
CA THR A 57 -8.59 -6.77 4.58
C THR A 57 -9.36 -7.47 5.68
N VAL A 58 -10.69 -7.24 5.75
CA VAL A 58 -11.61 -7.99 6.61
C VAL A 58 -11.56 -9.48 6.20
N ASP A 59 -10.53 -10.21 6.61
CA ASP A 59 -10.45 -11.67 6.52
C ASP A 59 -11.53 -12.26 7.44
N HIS A 60 -12.79 -12.19 7.00
CA HIS A 60 -13.84 -13.06 7.51
C HIS A 60 -13.55 -14.49 7.06
N THR A 61 -12.57 -15.10 7.71
CA THR A 61 -12.38 -16.55 7.67
C THR A 61 -13.53 -17.17 8.47
N PHE A 62 -14.59 -17.56 7.78
CA PHE A 62 -15.64 -18.39 8.37
C PHE A 62 -15.09 -19.81 8.55
N ILE A 63 -14.55 -20.10 9.73
CA ILE A 63 -14.24 -21.48 10.10
C ILE A 63 -15.56 -22.13 10.53
N THR A 64 -16.15 -22.97 9.69
CA THR A 64 -17.31 -23.78 10.08
C THR A 64 -16.83 -24.89 11.00
N SER A 65 -16.89 -24.67 12.31
CA SER A 65 -16.86 -25.75 13.30
C SER A 65 -18.28 -26.31 13.49
N PRO A 66 -18.47 -27.59 13.84
CA PRO A 66 -19.81 -28.20 13.94
C PRO A 66 -20.74 -27.57 15.00
N TRP A 67 -20.26 -26.59 15.78
CA TRP A 67 -20.95 -26.03 16.96
C TRP A 67 -21.13 -24.49 16.96
N GLY A 68 -21.23 -23.85 15.79
CA GLY A 68 -21.81 -22.49 15.68
C GLY A 68 -20.95 -21.43 14.99
N ILE A 69 -21.63 -20.43 14.42
CA ILE A 69 -21.05 -19.31 13.68
C ILE A 69 -20.69 -18.19 14.68
N ALA A 70 -19.43 -17.77 14.71
CA ALA A 70 -19.00 -16.57 15.43
C ALA A 70 -18.25 -15.63 14.46
N PRO A 71 -18.66 -14.36 14.31
CA PRO A 71 -17.97 -13.44 13.42
C PRO A 71 -16.66 -12.96 14.04
N ARG A 72 -15.54 -13.19 13.35
CA ARG A 72 -14.26 -12.55 13.67
C ARG A 72 -13.95 -11.50 12.60
N LYS A 73 -13.64 -10.27 13.02
CA LYS A 73 -13.25 -9.16 12.13
C LYS A 73 -11.74 -9.26 11.82
N ILE A 74 -11.45 -9.31 10.51
CA ILE A 74 -10.19 -8.93 9.82
C ILE A 74 -8.96 -9.73 10.27
#